data_AF-A1TWM4-F1
#
_entry.id   AF-A1TWM4-F1
#
_cell.length_a   1.000
_cell.length_b   1.000
_cell.length_c   1.000
_cell.angle_alpha   90.00
_cell.angle_beta   90.00
_cell.angle_gamma   90.00
#
_symmetry.space_group_name_H-M   'P 1'
#
loop_
_entity.id
_entity.type
_entity.pdbx_description
1 polymer ?
#
loop_
_entity_poly.entity_id
_entity_poly.type
_entity_poly.pdbx_seq_one_letter_code
_entity_poly.pdbx_strand_id
1 'polypeptide(L)'
;MMYSGEQGRVPTKNAGSEGVINRRISDQQPDQIVDVTEWDFYQDYEVFPSGARNKSLRICPDPTPFDFCIPGHRYLFKEAIKSAKNPDQPRHPDQYWAEVIAFKIGRLMGLTIPPTFVAIDSKTNEPGVISEWFLNYGPVEERYTDGGDHMQAAIPEYEREKGRQHNLSTILTFSRALAIRGLLSQDWIAYWGLCLCFDALIGNTDRHQENWGVIWNRDEDRARFSPYFDNGTSLGHELFEKKIETLLHDDGALLHYIQKGRHHMRWNRDDAARMGLIEGVRQFCAKYPSIIPTLTDRLTRWDSGQLKQILDNLTEFDIAAPLTALRAEFVYSLTMKRRELLLKALEELE
;
A
#
# COMPACT_ATOMS: atom_id res chain seq x y z
N MET A 1 -12.06 13.44 46.75
CA MET A 1 -11.98 14.69 45.97
C MET A 1 -11.33 14.38 44.64
N MET A 2 -11.98 14.81 43.57
CA MET A 2 -11.59 14.67 42.16
C MET A 2 -10.36 15.52 41.78
N TYR A 3 -9.75 15.15 40.65
CA TYR A 3 -9.09 15.92 39.55
C TYR A 3 -7.98 15.00 38.98
N SER A 4 -7.99 14.38 37.78
CA SER A 4 -8.31 14.73 36.37
C SER A 4 -7.39 15.79 35.73
N GLY A 5 -6.77 15.41 34.60
CA GLY A 5 -6.06 16.26 33.61
C GLY A 5 -4.57 15.88 33.48
N GLU A 6 -3.92 15.69 32.33
CA GLU A 6 -4.19 15.88 30.89
C GLU A 6 -3.09 15.06 30.14
N GLN A 7 -3.43 14.23 29.15
CA GLN A 7 -3.41 14.50 27.70
C GLN A 7 -2.04 14.83 27.05
N GLY A 8 -1.72 14.03 26.02
CA GLY A 8 -1.21 14.53 24.74
C GLY A 8 0.22 15.07 24.71
N ARG A 9 1.23 14.19 24.72
CA ARG A 9 2.55 14.56 24.19
C ARG A 9 2.58 14.35 22.68
N VAL A 10 2.34 15.43 21.93
CA VAL A 10 2.75 15.55 20.52
C VAL A 10 4.27 15.34 20.43
N PRO A 11 4.79 14.53 19.49
CA PRO A 11 6.22 14.37 19.34
C PRO A 11 6.89 15.67 18.88
N THR A 12 8.03 15.93 19.50
CA THR A 12 8.96 17.05 19.31
C THR A 12 9.44 17.24 17.86
N LYS A 13 9.28 18.48 17.35
CA LYS A 13 10.10 19.32 16.44
C LYS A 13 11.21 18.79 15.50
N ASN A 14 11.44 17.48 15.32
CA ASN A 14 12.45 16.96 14.36
C ASN A 14 12.12 15.59 13.76
N ALA A 15 10.87 15.11 13.89
CA ALA A 15 10.42 13.98 13.09
C ALA A 15 10.07 14.53 11.70
N GLY A 16 10.92 14.30 10.69
CA GLY A 16 10.52 14.51 9.29
C GLY A 16 9.22 13.76 8.98
N SER A 17 8.59 14.05 7.84
CA SER A 17 7.37 13.41 7.35
C SER A 17 7.36 11.86 7.49
N GLU A 18 8.51 11.22 7.31
CA GLU A 18 8.72 9.78 7.51
C GLU A 18 8.54 9.30 8.96
N GLY A 19 8.85 10.13 9.95
CA GLY A 19 8.60 9.84 11.36
C GLY A 19 7.12 9.96 11.73
N VAL A 20 6.39 10.86 11.07
CA VAL A 20 4.95 11.09 11.34
C VAL A 20 4.07 10.00 10.74
N ILE A 21 4.36 9.59 9.50
CA ILE A 21 3.62 8.50 8.84
C ILE A 21 3.83 7.14 9.54
N ASN A 22 5.02 6.94 10.13
CA ASN A 22 5.36 5.72 10.87
C ASN A 22 5.04 5.79 12.36
N ARG A 23 4.24 6.80 12.79
CA ARG A 23 3.85 6.92 14.19
C ARG A 23 3.16 5.66 14.71
N ARG A 24 3.11 5.54 16.04
CA ARG A 24 2.25 4.54 16.68
C ARG A 24 0.80 5.00 16.51
N ILE A 25 -0.04 4.08 16.04
CA ILE A 25 -1.43 4.32 15.73
C ILE A 25 -2.22 3.21 16.40
N SER A 26 -3.27 3.58 17.13
CA SER A 26 -4.23 2.63 17.71
C SER A 26 -4.90 1.84 16.58
N ASP A 27 -5.18 0.56 16.80
CA ASP A 27 -5.97 -0.20 15.84
C ASP A 27 -7.41 0.32 15.84
N GLN A 28 -7.91 0.71 14.65
CA GLN A 28 -9.32 1.02 14.43
C GLN A 28 -10.18 -0.18 14.86
N GLN A 29 -11.09 0.06 15.79
CA GLN A 29 -12.07 -0.92 16.25
C GLN A 29 -13.30 -0.95 15.32
N PRO A 30 -14.08 -2.04 15.30
CA PRO A 30 -15.26 -2.18 14.42
C PRO A 30 -16.32 -1.09 14.58
N ASP A 31 -16.46 -0.52 15.76
CA ASP A 31 -17.38 0.59 16.08
C ASP A 31 -16.82 1.98 15.70
N GLN A 32 -15.59 2.05 15.18
CA GLN A 32 -14.89 3.29 14.83
C GLN A 32 -14.84 3.53 13.31
N ILE A 33 -15.95 3.32 12.60
CA ILE A 33 -16.06 3.64 11.16
C ILE A 33 -16.00 5.16 10.98
N VAL A 34 -15.09 5.62 10.12
CA VAL A 34 -14.93 7.06 9.85
C VAL A 34 -16.00 7.55 8.90
N ASP A 35 -16.92 8.40 9.38
CA ASP A 35 -17.85 9.10 8.51
C ASP A 35 -17.22 10.39 7.95
N VAL A 36 -17.05 10.45 6.62
CA VAL A 36 -16.44 11.57 5.91
C VAL A 36 -17.46 12.55 5.33
N THR A 37 -18.75 12.35 5.55
CA THR A 37 -19.81 13.20 4.96
C THR A 37 -19.63 14.69 5.26
N GLU A 38 -19.27 15.02 6.50
CA GLU A 38 -19.07 16.40 6.96
C GLU A 38 -17.60 16.85 6.85
N TRP A 39 -16.72 16.06 6.24
CA TRP A 39 -15.32 16.45 6.04
C TRP A 39 -15.19 17.35 4.81
N ASP A 40 -14.53 18.48 5.00
CA ASP A 40 -14.28 19.45 3.93
C ASP A 40 -13.50 18.82 2.78
N PHE A 41 -13.88 19.17 1.55
CA PHE A 41 -13.09 18.85 0.36
C PHE A 41 -11.88 19.77 0.31
N TYR A 42 -10.71 19.18 0.09
CA TYR A 42 -9.54 19.94 -0.27
C TYR A 42 -9.60 20.28 -1.77
N GLN A 43 -9.72 21.58 -2.09
CA GLN A 43 -10.00 22.06 -3.45
C GLN A 43 -8.76 22.52 -4.23
N ASP A 44 -7.54 22.43 -3.68
CA ASP A 44 -6.34 22.77 -4.45
C ASP A 44 -6.03 21.70 -5.51
N TYR A 45 -5.33 22.13 -6.57
CA TYR A 45 -4.88 21.33 -7.71
C TYR A 45 -3.85 20.24 -7.38
N GLU A 46 -3.95 19.56 -6.23
CA GLU A 46 -3.12 18.39 -5.96
C GLU A 46 -3.48 17.27 -6.94
N VAL A 47 -2.51 16.93 -7.78
CA VAL A 47 -2.61 15.81 -8.71
C VAL A 47 -2.40 14.52 -7.91
N PHE A 48 -3.44 13.72 -7.76
CA PHE A 48 -3.37 12.36 -7.24
C PHE A 48 -3.40 11.33 -8.39
N PRO A 49 -2.87 10.11 -8.19
CA PRO A 49 -2.82 9.09 -9.22
C PRO A 49 -4.20 8.81 -9.82
N SER A 50 -4.30 8.97 -11.15
CA SER A 50 -5.51 8.65 -11.90
C SER A 50 -5.80 7.15 -11.77
N GLY A 51 -6.94 6.79 -11.17
CA GLY A 51 -7.39 5.41 -11.02
C GLY A 51 -8.88 5.29 -11.37
N ALA A 52 -9.37 4.06 -11.51
CA ALA A 52 -10.76 3.78 -11.92
C ALA A 52 -11.83 4.06 -10.82
N ARG A 53 -11.41 4.55 -9.65
CA ARG A 53 -12.26 4.83 -8.49
C ARG A 53 -12.54 6.32 -8.36
N ASN A 54 -13.72 6.66 -7.88
CA ASN A 54 -13.95 7.99 -7.32
C ASN A 54 -13.06 8.17 -6.10
N LYS A 55 -12.30 9.26 -6.11
CA LYS A 55 -11.38 9.63 -5.04
C LYS A 55 -11.60 11.09 -4.71
N SER A 56 -11.58 11.42 -3.42
CA SER A 56 -11.64 12.81 -2.97
C SER A 56 -10.64 13.01 -1.84
N LEU A 57 -9.94 14.14 -1.87
CA LEU A 57 -9.07 14.52 -0.75
C LEU A 57 -9.91 15.30 0.27
N ARG A 58 -9.94 14.79 1.49
CA ARG A 58 -10.76 15.27 2.61
C ARG A 58 -9.88 15.81 3.71
N ILE A 59 -10.34 16.84 4.40
CA ILE A 59 -9.66 17.41 5.57
C ILE A 59 -10.28 16.81 6.82
N CYS A 60 -9.47 16.19 7.67
CA CYS A 60 -9.91 15.69 8.96
C CYS A 60 -10.32 16.87 9.85
N PRO A 61 -11.51 16.86 10.49
CA PRO A 61 -11.95 17.95 11.32
C PRO A 61 -11.08 18.11 12.58
N ASP A 62 -11.14 19.30 13.17
CA ASP A 62 -10.57 19.62 14.48
C ASP A 62 -11.69 20.10 15.41
N PRO A 63 -12.08 19.33 16.45
CA PRO A 63 -11.44 18.10 16.93
C PRO A 63 -11.64 16.89 16.00
N THR A 64 -10.66 15.97 16.00
CA THR A 64 -10.73 14.74 15.21
C THR A 64 -11.74 13.74 15.81
N PRO A 65 -12.48 12.97 14.99
CA PRO A 65 -13.42 11.97 15.50
C PRO A 65 -12.74 10.79 16.17
N PHE A 66 -11.51 10.45 15.77
CA PHE A 66 -10.76 9.30 16.31
C PHE A 66 -9.27 9.62 16.45
N ASP A 67 -8.65 9.06 17.50
CA ASP A 67 -7.25 9.32 17.88
C ASP A 67 -6.20 8.84 16.85
N PHE A 68 -6.58 7.93 15.97
CA PHE A 68 -5.74 7.45 14.88
C PHE A 68 -5.63 8.44 13.71
N CYS A 69 -6.53 9.41 13.62
CA CYS A 69 -6.49 10.49 12.64
C CYS A 69 -5.77 11.74 13.18
N ILE A 70 -5.20 12.56 12.28
CA ILE A 70 -4.55 13.82 12.62
C ILE A 70 -5.52 14.97 12.33
N PRO A 71 -5.88 15.80 13.34
CA PRO A 71 -6.74 16.98 13.14
C PRO A 71 -6.17 17.93 12.08
N GLY A 72 -7.03 18.42 11.19
CA GLY A 72 -6.65 19.34 10.10
C GLY A 72 -5.80 18.71 8.98
N HIS A 73 -5.42 17.45 9.10
CA HIS A 73 -4.61 16.76 8.09
C HIS A 73 -5.47 16.19 6.96
N ARG A 74 -4.86 15.93 5.82
CA ARG A 74 -5.54 15.47 4.62
C ARG A 74 -5.57 13.94 4.54
N TYR A 75 -6.68 13.42 4.05
CA TYR A 75 -6.92 12.00 3.84
C TYR A 75 -7.56 11.78 2.46
N LEU A 76 -7.05 10.83 1.71
CA LEU A 76 -7.62 10.42 0.43
C LEU A 76 -8.73 9.41 0.70
N PHE A 77 -9.99 9.84 0.54
CA PHE A 77 -11.13 8.94 0.56
C PHE A 77 -11.23 8.21 -0.79
N LYS A 78 -11.19 6.87 -0.74
CA LYS A 78 -11.32 5.97 -1.89
C LYS A 78 -12.61 5.17 -1.73
N GLU A 79 -13.60 5.47 -2.56
CA GLU A 79 -14.88 4.76 -2.58
C GLU A 79 -14.71 3.32 -3.09
N ALA A 80 -15.63 2.44 -2.73
CA ALA A 80 -15.80 1.15 -3.39
C ALA A 80 -16.07 1.35 -4.90
N ILE A 81 -15.51 0.49 -5.76
CA ILE A 81 -15.81 0.57 -7.19
C ILE A 81 -17.28 0.17 -7.41
N LYS A 82 -18.05 1.07 -8.02
CA LYS A 82 -19.43 0.81 -8.44
C LYS A 82 -19.51 -0.08 -9.67
N SER A 83 -20.57 -0.88 -9.79
CA SER A 83 -20.83 -1.68 -10.98
C SER A 83 -21.29 -0.81 -12.13
N ALA A 84 -20.61 -0.92 -13.28
CA ALA A 84 -21.02 -0.26 -14.52
C ALA A 84 -22.41 -0.72 -15.02
N LYS A 85 -22.89 -1.88 -14.56
CA LYS A 85 -24.21 -2.41 -14.92
C LYS A 85 -25.31 -2.01 -13.92
N ASN A 86 -24.94 -1.76 -12.67
CA ASN A 86 -25.85 -1.30 -11.63
C ASN A 86 -25.09 -0.37 -10.68
N PRO A 87 -25.20 0.95 -10.84
CA PRO A 87 -24.47 1.93 -10.02
C PRO A 87 -24.73 1.79 -8.51
N ASP A 88 -25.86 1.21 -8.13
CA ASP A 88 -26.26 1.00 -6.73
C ASP A 88 -25.67 -0.28 -6.11
N GLN A 89 -24.85 -1.04 -6.86
CA GLN A 89 -24.13 -2.21 -6.36
C GLN A 89 -22.62 -2.03 -6.47
N PRO A 90 -21.86 -2.22 -5.37
CA PRO A 90 -20.40 -2.26 -5.45
C PRO A 90 -19.96 -3.48 -6.28
N ARG A 91 -19.09 -3.25 -7.26
CA ARG A 91 -18.53 -4.27 -8.17
C ARG A 91 -17.38 -5.03 -7.54
N HIS A 92 -16.54 -4.31 -6.80
CA HIS A 92 -15.30 -4.81 -6.19
C HIS A 92 -15.08 -4.19 -4.80
N PRO A 93 -16.00 -4.42 -3.83
CA PRO A 93 -15.81 -3.92 -2.47
C PRO A 93 -14.53 -4.50 -1.82
N ASP A 94 -14.13 -5.70 -2.22
CA ASP A 94 -12.90 -6.34 -1.76
C ASP A 94 -11.63 -5.50 -1.97
N GLN A 95 -11.62 -4.59 -2.94
CA GLN A 95 -10.44 -3.80 -3.26
C GLN A 95 -10.23 -2.63 -2.27
N TYR A 96 -11.25 -2.19 -1.51
CA TYR A 96 -11.00 -1.25 -0.39
C TYR A 96 -10.56 -2.02 0.87
N TRP A 97 -11.11 -3.22 1.11
CA TRP A 97 -10.59 -4.12 2.13
C TRP A 97 -9.13 -4.49 1.89
N ALA A 98 -8.75 -4.74 0.64
CA ALA A 98 -7.36 -5.00 0.27
C ALA A 98 -6.42 -3.84 0.63
N GLU A 99 -6.86 -2.58 0.57
CA GLU A 99 -6.05 -1.43 1.03
C GLU A 99 -5.81 -1.48 2.55
N VAL A 100 -6.87 -1.72 3.34
CA VAL A 100 -6.76 -1.83 4.81
C VAL A 100 -5.87 -3.01 5.19
N ILE A 101 -6.11 -4.18 4.59
CA ILE A 101 -5.35 -5.40 4.90
C ILE A 101 -3.88 -5.24 4.46
N ALA A 102 -3.60 -4.65 3.31
CA ALA A 102 -2.25 -4.36 2.86
C ALA A 102 -1.53 -3.41 3.82
N PHE A 103 -2.20 -2.37 4.32
CA PHE A 103 -1.66 -1.50 5.37
C PHE A 103 -1.31 -2.31 6.63
N LYS A 104 -2.22 -3.15 7.13
CA LYS A 104 -1.98 -3.98 8.32
C LYS A 104 -0.81 -4.96 8.13
N ILE A 105 -0.75 -5.67 7.00
CA ILE A 105 0.38 -6.56 6.65
C ILE A 105 1.69 -5.77 6.56
N GLY A 106 1.68 -4.59 5.93
CA GLY A 106 2.86 -3.74 5.86
C GLY A 106 3.35 -3.28 7.23
N ARG A 107 2.44 -3.03 8.19
CA ARG A 107 2.80 -2.73 9.58
C ARG A 107 3.42 -3.93 10.29
N LEU A 108 2.93 -5.16 10.05
CA LEU A 108 3.57 -6.38 10.57
C LEU A 108 4.99 -6.56 10.03
N MET A 109 5.20 -6.23 8.75
CA MET A 109 6.53 -6.18 8.12
C MET A 109 7.35 -4.95 8.58
N GLY A 110 6.76 -3.97 9.25
CA GLY A 110 7.42 -2.72 9.64
C GLY A 110 7.85 -1.86 8.44
N LEU A 111 6.98 -1.78 7.43
CA LEU A 111 7.14 -0.95 6.23
C LEU A 111 6.46 0.42 6.40
N THR A 112 6.92 1.40 5.62
CA THR A 112 6.30 2.72 5.52
C THR A 112 5.13 2.68 4.54
N ILE A 113 3.91 2.56 5.07
CA ILE A 113 2.65 2.58 4.32
C ILE A 113 1.74 3.65 4.90
N PRO A 114 1.03 4.45 4.08
CA PRO A 114 0.09 5.43 4.60
C PRO A 114 -0.99 4.77 5.47
N PRO A 115 -1.21 5.26 6.70
CA PRO A 115 -2.30 4.79 7.55
C PRO A 115 -3.62 4.78 6.80
N THR A 116 -4.30 3.64 6.84
CA THR A 116 -5.53 3.42 6.07
C THR A 116 -6.61 2.82 6.97
N PHE A 117 -7.79 3.43 6.95
CA PHE A 117 -8.90 3.13 7.86
C PHE A 117 -10.21 2.96 7.08
N VAL A 118 -11.10 2.10 7.59
CA VAL A 118 -12.45 1.89 7.06
C VAL A 118 -13.25 3.19 7.24
N ALA A 119 -13.94 3.61 6.18
CA ALA A 119 -14.69 4.84 6.15
C ALA A 119 -16.00 4.70 5.35
N ILE A 120 -16.90 5.65 5.54
CA ILE A 120 -18.17 5.76 4.81
C ILE A 120 -18.47 7.23 4.51
N ASP A 121 -19.11 7.51 3.38
CA ASP A 121 -19.90 8.73 3.19
C ASP A 121 -21.36 8.37 3.48
N SER A 122 -21.85 8.68 4.67
CA SER A 122 -23.21 8.30 5.12
C SER A 122 -24.32 9.01 4.34
N LYS A 123 -24.06 10.20 3.79
CA LYS A 123 -25.00 10.91 2.91
C LYS A 123 -25.30 10.16 1.62
N THR A 124 -24.29 9.49 1.05
CA THR A 124 -24.46 8.66 -0.15
C THR A 124 -24.54 7.16 0.17
N ASN A 125 -24.36 6.78 1.43
CA ASN A 125 -24.22 5.40 1.90
C ASN A 125 -23.10 4.63 1.16
N GLU A 126 -21.99 5.30 0.88
CA GLU A 126 -20.87 4.75 0.10
C GLU A 126 -19.72 4.31 1.02
N PRO A 127 -19.42 3.00 1.11
CA PRO A 127 -18.29 2.51 1.88
C PRO A 127 -16.97 2.73 1.14
N GLY A 128 -15.88 2.80 1.90
CA GLY A 128 -14.55 2.91 1.34
C GLY A 128 -13.47 2.92 2.41
N VAL A 129 -12.36 3.56 2.06
CA VAL A 129 -11.26 3.80 2.99
C VAL A 129 -10.83 5.24 2.93
N ILE A 130 -10.32 5.75 4.06
CA ILE A 130 -9.45 6.91 4.06
C ILE A 130 -8.00 6.45 4.17
N SER A 131 -7.14 6.93 3.27
CA SER A 131 -5.69 6.77 3.37
C SER A 131 -5.06 8.12 3.69
N GLU A 132 -4.24 8.17 4.74
CA GLU A 132 -3.56 9.39 5.14
C GLU A 132 -2.70 9.96 4.02
N TRP A 133 -2.82 11.26 3.77
CA TRP A 133 -2.00 11.91 2.76
C TRP A 133 -0.57 12.02 3.27
N PHE A 134 0.38 11.48 2.52
CA PHE A 134 1.77 11.31 3.00
C PHE A 134 2.67 12.55 2.82
N LEU A 135 2.06 13.71 2.55
CA LEU A 135 2.72 15.01 2.37
C LEU A 135 2.11 16.06 3.30
N ASN A 136 2.91 17.08 3.62
CA ASN A 136 2.54 18.26 4.42
C ASN A 136 2.14 17.91 5.87
N TYR A 137 2.92 17.04 6.52
CA TYR A 137 2.81 16.79 7.97
C TYR A 137 3.32 17.93 8.85
N GLY A 138 3.91 18.98 8.28
CA GLY A 138 4.58 20.04 9.01
C GLY A 138 4.98 21.19 8.08
N PRO A 139 5.84 22.12 8.55
CA PRO A 139 6.17 23.35 7.82
C PRO A 139 7.13 23.14 6.63
N VAL A 140 7.70 21.94 6.49
CA VAL A 140 8.68 21.64 5.43
C VAL A 140 7.96 21.55 4.10
N GLU A 141 8.45 22.29 3.10
CA GLU A 141 7.92 22.22 1.74
C GLU A 141 8.43 20.95 1.04
N GLU A 142 7.57 19.93 0.99
CA GLU A 142 7.81 18.70 0.25
C GLU A 142 7.16 18.77 -1.14
N ARG A 143 7.89 18.38 -2.17
CA ARG A 143 7.35 18.19 -3.52
C ARG A 143 7.38 16.72 -3.91
N TYR A 144 6.24 16.20 -4.33
CA TYR A 144 6.15 14.86 -4.90
C TYR A 144 6.31 14.90 -6.43
N THR A 145 6.95 13.86 -6.97
CA THR A 145 7.11 13.60 -8.40
C THR A 145 6.82 12.14 -8.67
N ASP A 146 5.89 11.85 -9.59
CA ASP A 146 5.47 10.50 -9.93
C ASP A 146 6.61 9.70 -10.59
N GLY A 147 6.62 8.39 -10.37
CA GLY A 147 7.50 7.47 -11.07
C GLY A 147 7.38 7.60 -12.59
N GLY A 148 6.17 7.87 -13.11
CA GLY A 148 5.90 8.09 -14.52
C GLY A 148 6.73 9.22 -15.12
N ASP A 149 6.92 10.32 -14.38
CA ASP A 149 7.73 11.45 -14.83
C ASP A 149 9.21 11.05 -14.94
N HIS A 150 9.73 10.29 -13.98
CA HIS A 150 11.09 9.76 -14.00
C HIS A 150 11.30 8.74 -15.12
N MET A 151 10.29 7.92 -15.39
CA MET A 151 10.32 6.97 -16.50
C MET A 151 10.33 7.67 -17.86
N GLN A 152 9.53 8.72 -18.05
CA GLN A 152 9.54 9.54 -19.28
C GLN A 152 10.87 10.26 -19.48
N ALA A 153 11.45 10.81 -18.40
CA ALA A 153 12.75 11.46 -18.48
C ALA A 153 13.87 10.48 -18.90
N ALA A 154 13.76 9.21 -18.51
CA ALA A 154 14.75 8.17 -18.83
C ALA A 154 14.50 7.46 -20.17
N ILE A 155 13.26 7.44 -20.67
CA ILE A 155 12.86 6.68 -21.86
C ILE A 155 12.13 7.65 -22.81
N PRO A 156 12.77 8.11 -23.90
CA PRO A 156 12.23 9.13 -24.81
C PRO A 156 10.84 8.84 -25.38
N GLU A 157 10.48 7.57 -25.52
CA GLU A 157 9.19 7.13 -26.09
C GLU A 157 8.30 6.45 -25.02
N TYR A 158 8.42 6.86 -23.76
CA TYR A 158 7.67 6.22 -22.68
C TYR A 158 6.16 6.47 -22.79
N GLU A 159 5.39 5.40 -22.99
CA GLU A 159 3.94 5.45 -23.07
C GLU A 159 3.33 5.33 -21.66
N ARG A 160 2.84 6.45 -21.11
CA ARG A 160 2.41 6.59 -19.70
C ARG A 160 1.05 5.97 -19.40
N GLU A 161 0.14 5.84 -20.36
CA GLU A 161 -1.22 5.35 -20.10
C GLU A 161 -1.19 3.86 -19.76
N LYS A 162 -0.50 3.03 -20.55
CA LYS A 162 -0.39 1.58 -20.30
C LYS A 162 0.93 1.19 -19.64
N GLY A 163 1.92 2.08 -19.60
CA GLY A 163 3.21 1.83 -18.95
C GLY A 163 3.91 0.58 -19.48
N ARG A 164 3.79 0.27 -20.78
CA ARG A 164 4.31 -1.00 -21.34
C ARG A 164 5.81 -1.16 -21.19
N GLN A 165 6.53 -0.04 -21.17
CA GLN A 165 7.98 0.04 -20.97
C GLN A 165 8.37 0.16 -19.48
N HIS A 166 7.41 0.15 -18.54
CA HIS A 166 7.69 0.22 -17.10
C HIS A 166 8.54 -0.97 -16.68
N ASN A 167 9.75 -0.71 -16.19
CA ASN A 167 10.72 -1.73 -15.89
C ASN A 167 11.60 -1.37 -14.69
N LEU A 168 11.99 -2.38 -13.93
CA LEU A 168 12.77 -2.23 -12.71
C LEU A 168 14.20 -1.75 -13.01
N SER A 169 14.85 -2.19 -14.08
CA SER A 169 16.26 -1.84 -14.34
C SER A 169 16.49 -0.34 -14.59
N THR A 170 15.57 0.34 -15.26
CA THR A 170 15.56 1.81 -15.38
C THR A 170 15.40 2.48 -14.01
N ILE A 171 14.46 2.00 -13.19
CA ILE A 171 14.21 2.51 -11.83
C ILE A 171 15.45 2.37 -10.94
N LEU A 172 16.11 1.22 -10.98
CA LEU A 172 17.33 0.98 -10.19
C LEU A 172 18.49 1.86 -10.67
N THR A 173 18.58 2.13 -11.98
CA THR A 173 19.59 3.05 -12.54
C THR A 173 19.36 4.48 -12.04
N PHE A 174 18.11 4.94 -12.08
CA PHE A 174 17.70 6.23 -11.53
C PHE A 174 18.00 6.32 -10.02
N SER A 175 17.60 5.30 -9.26
CA SER A 175 17.79 5.23 -7.81
C SER A 175 19.27 5.30 -7.44
N ARG A 176 20.12 4.54 -8.15
CA ARG A 176 21.58 4.57 -7.97
C ARG A 176 22.17 5.94 -8.31
N ALA A 177 21.67 6.62 -9.34
CA ALA A 177 22.14 7.95 -9.71
C ALA A 177 21.86 8.99 -8.61
N LEU A 178 20.66 8.96 -8.00
CA LEU A 178 20.34 9.81 -6.85
C LEU A 178 21.23 9.49 -5.64
N ALA A 179 21.48 8.21 -5.37
CA ALA A 179 22.32 7.78 -4.26
C ALA A 179 23.79 8.23 -4.44
N ILE A 180 24.37 8.08 -5.64
CA ILE A 180 25.77 8.51 -5.92
C ILE A 180 25.93 10.02 -5.77
N ARG A 181 24.91 10.80 -6.13
CA ARG A 181 24.90 12.26 -5.94
C ARG A 181 24.68 12.67 -4.48
N GLY A 182 24.45 11.72 -3.58
CA GLY A 182 24.10 12.00 -2.19
C GLY A 182 22.75 12.68 -2.05
N LEU A 183 21.84 12.61 -3.02
CA LEU A 183 20.52 13.22 -2.92
C LEU A 183 19.54 12.32 -2.16
N LEU A 184 19.67 11.00 -2.32
CA LEU A 184 18.75 10.04 -1.71
C LEU A 184 19.11 9.79 -0.23
N SER A 185 18.14 9.98 0.67
CA SER A 185 18.31 9.73 2.11
C SER A 185 18.12 8.27 2.52
N GLN A 186 17.49 7.47 1.66
CA GLN A 186 17.17 6.07 1.91
C GLN A 186 18.12 5.13 1.14
N ASP A 187 18.33 3.93 1.68
CA ASP A 187 18.95 2.84 0.92
C ASP A 187 17.96 2.33 -0.14
N TRP A 188 18.27 2.59 -1.41
CA TRP A 188 17.42 2.18 -2.52
C TRP A 188 17.38 0.67 -2.73
N ILE A 189 18.42 -0.08 -2.36
CA ILE A 189 18.40 -1.55 -2.44
C ILE A 189 17.38 -2.06 -1.43
N ALA A 190 17.41 -1.52 -0.21
CA ALA A 190 16.44 -1.86 0.82
C ALA A 190 15.02 -1.48 0.42
N TYR A 191 14.81 -0.25 -0.05
CA TYR A 191 13.50 0.23 -0.48
C TYR A 191 12.88 -0.65 -1.57
N TRP A 192 13.62 -0.94 -2.65
CA TRP A 192 13.08 -1.74 -3.76
C TRP A 192 12.98 -3.22 -3.43
N GLY A 193 13.92 -3.78 -2.66
CA GLY A 193 13.83 -5.16 -2.18
C GLY A 193 12.59 -5.38 -1.32
N LEU A 194 12.32 -4.46 -0.39
CA LEU A 194 11.11 -4.51 0.45
C LEU A 194 9.83 -4.28 -0.35
N CYS A 195 9.84 -3.38 -1.33
CA CYS A 195 8.69 -3.16 -2.23
C CYS A 195 8.33 -4.44 -2.98
N LEU A 196 9.31 -5.08 -3.63
CA LEU A 196 9.10 -6.31 -4.40
C LEU A 196 8.65 -7.47 -3.51
N CYS A 197 9.25 -7.60 -2.32
CA CYS A 197 8.88 -8.62 -1.35
C CYS A 197 7.43 -8.42 -0.85
N PHE A 198 7.07 -7.18 -0.52
CA PHE A 198 5.72 -6.83 -0.10
C PHE A 198 4.69 -7.07 -1.20
N ASP A 199 4.95 -6.57 -2.41
CA ASP A 199 4.08 -6.76 -3.57
C ASP A 199 3.93 -8.26 -3.89
N ALA A 200 4.97 -9.07 -3.73
CA ALA A 200 4.88 -10.52 -3.88
C ALA A 200 4.07 -11.21 -2.77
N LEU A 201 4.20 -10.75 -1.52
CA LEU A 201 3.47 -11.30 -0.37
C LEU A 201 1.96 -11.04 -0.49
N ILE A 202 1.57 -9.80 -0.80
CA ILE A 202 0.15 -9.43 -0.95
C ILE A 202 -0.38 -9.74 -2.36
N GLY A 203 0.51 -10.05 -3.31
CA GLY A 203 0.15 -10.31 -4.71
C GLY A 203 -0.30 -9.08 -5.47
N ASN A 204 0.34 -7.94 -5.23
CA ASN A 204 0.05 -6.70 -5.92
C ASN A 204 0.52 -6.79 -7.37
N THR A 205 -0.43 -6.78 -8.29
CA THR A 205 -0.15 -6.90 -9.73
C THR A 205 -0.05 -5.54 -10.43
N ASP A 206 -0.31 -4.46 -9.70
CA ASP A 206 -0.55 -3.13 -10.27
C ASP A 206 0.30 -2.02 -9.61
N ARG A 207 1.52 -2.35 -9.18
CA ARG A 207 2.55 -1.36 -8.88
C ARG A 207 3.05 -0.73 -10.19
N HIS A 208 2.21 0.11 -10.80
CA HIS A 208 2.52 0.87 -12.01
C HIS A 208 3.26 2.17 -11.68
N GLN A 209 3.64 2.91 -12.72
CA GLN A 209 4.50 4.10 -12.62
C GLN A 209 3.91 5.28 -11.82
N GLU A 210 2.62 5.27 -11.50
CA GLU A 210 1.98 6.29 -10.64
C GLU A 210 1.82 5.80 -9.20
N ASN A 211 2.14 4.54 -8.92
CA ASN A 211 2.02 3.92 -7.59
C ASN A 211 3.37 3.87 -6.87
N TRP A 212 4.30 4.73 -7.26
CA TRP A 212 5.56 5.04 -6.59
C TRP A 212 6.05 6.41 -7.08
N GLY A 213 6.88 7.08 -6.29
CA GLY A 213 7.52 8.32 -6.71
C GLY A 213 8.64 8.77 -5.79
N VAL A 214 9.08 10.01 -6.00
CA VAL A 214 10.13 10.64 -5.20
C VAL A 214 9.58 11.90 -4.55
N ILE A 215 9.85 12.05 -3.25
CA ILE A 215 9.49 13.21 -2.44
C ILE A 215 10.78 13.99 -2.18
N TRP A 216 10.77 15.25 -2.61
CA TRP A 216 11.87 16.18 -2.53
C TRP A 216 11.65 17.14 -1.37
N ASN A 217 12.60 17.18 -0.45
CA ASN A 217 12.69 18.22 0.57
C ASN A 217 13.50 19.38 0.00
N ARG A 218 12.85 20.53 -0.26
CA ARG A 218 13.53 21.70 -0.84
C ARG A 218 14.56 22.32 0.08
N ASP A 219 14.33 22.27 1.38
CA ASP A 219 15.17 22.95 2.38
C ASP A 219 16.51 22.20 2.56
N GLU A 220 16.50 20.87 2.36
CA GLU A 220 17.66 20.01 2.62
C GLU A 220 18.39 19.54 1.36
N ASP A 221 17.86 19.84 0.16
CA ASP A 221 18.30 19.28 -1.13
C ASP A 221 18.41 17.74 -1.06
N ARG A 222 17.41 17.12 -0.44
CA ARG A 222 17.31 15.66 -0.26
C ARG A 222 16.03 15.11 -0.86
N ALA A 223 16.12 13.85 -1.25
CA ALA A 223 15.01 13.07 -1.76
C ALA A 223 14.86 11.78 -0.95
N ARG A 224 13.62 11.32 -0.85
CA ARG A 224 13.25 9.99 -0.38
C ARG A 224 12.23 9.40 -1.34
N PHE A 225 12.08 8.08 -1.35
CA PHE A 225 10.97 7.49 -2.06
C PHE A 225 9.66 7.73 -1.30
N SER A 226 8.56 7.72 -2.06
CA SER A 226 7.22 7.70 -1.48
C SER A 226 7.02 6.46 -0.60
N PRO A 227 6.09 6.49 0.37
CA PRO A 227 5.56 5.27 0.98
C PRO A 227 5.00 4.30 -0.07
N TYR A 228 4.77 3.04 0.31
CA TYR A 228 4.05 2.10 -0.57
C TYR A 228 2.55 2.36 -0.48
N PHE A 229 1.97 3.00 -1.50
CA PHE A 229 0.55 3.38 -1.52
C PHE A 229 -0.20 2.72 -2.69
N ASP A 230 -1.53 2.83 -2.70
CA ASP A 230 -2.43 2.22 -3.71
C ASP A 230 -2.19 0.71 -3.87
N ASN A 231 -2.50 -0.03 -2.80
CA ASN A 231 -2.27 -1.47 -2.69
C ASN A 231 -3.57 -2.27 -2.90
N GLY A 232 -4.66 -1.62 -3.31
CA GLY A 232 -5.97 -2.24 -3.44
C GLY A 232 -6.02 -3.37 -4.47
N THR A 233 -5.21 -3.31 -5.53
CA THR A 233 -5.14 -4.33 -6.59
C THR A 233 -4.26 -5.52 -6.18
N SER A 234 -4.58 -6.10 -5.02
CA SER A 234 -3.85 -7.20 -4.38
C SER A 234 -4.83 -8.21 -3.75
N LEU A 235 -4.30 -9.20 -3.03
CA LEU A 235 -5.03 -10.11 -2.13
C LEU A 235 -6.21 -10.87 -2.78
N GLY A 236 -6.16 -11.04 -4.10
CA GLY A 236 -7.22 -11.72 -4.86
C GLY A 236 -8.56 -10.96 -4.87
N HIS A 237 -8.53 -9.64 -4.75
CA HIS A 237 -9.72 -8.76 -4.80
C HIS A 237 -10.59 -8.99 -6.05
N GLU A 238 -10.01 -9.50 -7.14
CA GLU A 238 -10.70 -9.79 -8.39
C GLU A 238 -11.51 -11.09 -8.38
N LEU A 239 -11.27 -11.96 -7.39
CA LEU A 239 -11.85 -13.31 -7.35
C LEU A 239 -13.25 -13.28 -6.75
N PHE A 240 -14.21 -13.91 -7.41
CA PHE A 240 -15.54 -14.15 -6.85
C PHE A 240 -15.54 -15.34 -5.88
N GLU A 241 -16.51 -15.36 -4.98
CA GLU A 241 -16.73 -16.37 -3.94
C GLU A 241 -16.55 -17.83 -4.43
N LYS A 242 -17.24 -18.24 -5.50
CA LYS A 242 -17.09 -19.59 -6.05
C LYS A 242 -15.63 -19.96 -6.40
N LYS A 243 -14.86 -18.99 -6.90
CA LYS A 243 -13.44 -19.21 -7.23
C LYS A 243 -12.60 -19.26 -5.96
N ILE A 244 -12.90 -18.43 -4.96
CA ILE A 244 -12.28 -18.49 -3.63
C ILE A 244 -12.45 -19.87 -3.03
N GLU A 245 -13.68 -20.39 -2.96
CA GLU A 245 -13.98 -21.71 -2.41
C GLU A 245 -13.15 -22.79 -3.12
N THR A 246 -13.08 -22.73 -4.45
CA THR A 246 -12.26 -23.66 -5.24
C THR A 246 -10.78 -23.59 -4.83
N LEU A 247 -10.23 -22.39 -4.66
CA LEU A 247 -8.81 -22.21 -4.32
C LEU A 247 -8.51 -22.56 -2.86
N LEU A 248 -9.48 -22.44 -1.95
CA LEU A 248 -9.33 -22.84 -0.55
C LEU A 248 -9.26 -24.36 -0.38
N HIS A 249 -9.94 -25.13 -1.25
CA HIS A 249 -10.02 -26.59 -1.13
C HIS A 249 -9.04 -27.34 -2.05
N ASP A 250 -8.28 -26.64 -2.89
CA ASP A 250 -7.34 -27.22 -3.84
C ASP A 250 -6.00 -26.46 -3.82
N ASP A 251 -5.05 -27.00 -3.06
CA ASP A 251 -3.69 -26.47 -2.95
C ASP A 251 -2.96 -26.34 -4.29
N GLY A 252 -3.23 -27.27 -5.24
CA GLY A 252 -2.65 -27.23 -6.58
C GLY A 252 -3.20 -26.04 -7.38
N ALA A 253 -4.50 -25.80 -7.30
CA ALA A 253 -5.14 -24.65 -7.93
C ALA A 253 -4.68 -23.33 -7.29
N LEU A 254 -4.51 -23.27 -5.96
CA LEU A 254 -3.97 -22.11 -5.25
C LEU A 254 -2.52 -21.82 -5.68
N LEU A 255 -1.67 -22.84 -5.72
CA LEU A 255 -0.29 -22.70 -6.16
C LEU A 255 -0.20 -22.19 -7.60
N HIS A 256 -1.03 -22.74 -8.51
CA HIS A 256 -1.11 -22.28 -9.90
C HIS A 256 -1.57 -20.82 -10.01
N TYR A 257 -2.53 -20.41 -9.18
CA TYR A 257 -2.95 -19.01 -9.10
C TYR A 257 -1.80 -18.09 -8.66
N ILE A 258 -1.05 -18.48 -7.61
CA ILE A 258 0.11 -17.71 -7.13
C ILE A 258 1.19 -17.61 -8.22
N GLN A 259 1.53 -18.71 -8.88
CA GLN A 259 2.57 -18.76 -9.92
C GLN A 259 2.24 -17.93 -11.16
N LYS A 260 0.96 -17.69 -11.44
CA LYS A 260 0.51 -16.80 -12.52
C LYS A 260 0.64 -15.31 -12.20
N GLY A 261 0.83 -14.95 -10.94
CA GLY A 261 1.01 -13.56 -10.52
C GLY A 261 2.17 -12.89 -11.26
N ARG A 262 1.88 -11.74 -11.88
CA ARG A 262 2.87 -10.91 -12.58
C ARG A 262 2.81 -9.50 -12.03
N HIS A 263 3.97 -8.93 -11.79
CA HIS A 263 4.11 -7.53 -11.45
C HIS A 263 3.78 -6.67 -12.69
N HIS A 264 3.30 -5.44 -12.50
CA HIS A 264 3.18 -4.49 -13.62
C HIS A 264 4.52 -4.25 -14.36
N MET A 265 5.63 -4.29 -13.63
CA MET A 265 6.99 -4.04 -14.13
C MET A 265 7.52 -5.24 -14.90
N ARG A 266 8.30 -4.96 -15.94
CA ARG A 266 9.28 -5.90 -16.49
C ARG A 266 10.59 -5.82 -15.69
N TRP A 267 11.47 -6.80 -15.83
CA TRP A 267 12.80 -6.68 -15.25
C TRP A 267 13.63 -5.67 -16.05
N ASN A 268 13.75 -5.89 -17.37
CA ASN A 268 14.26 -4.92 -18.33
C ASN A 268 13.17 -4.40 -19.26
N ARG A 269 13.40 -3.23 -19.86
CA ARG A 269 12.51 -2.61 -20.85
C ARG A 269 12.13 -3.57 -21.99
N ASP A 270 13.12 -4.29 -22.52
CA ASP A 270 12.99 -5.07 -23.74
C ASP A 270 12.56 -6.53 -23.48
N ASP A 271 12.40 -6.94 -22.22
CA ASP A 271 11.96 -8.29 -21.87
C ASP A 271 10.53 -8.52 -22.36
N ALA A 272 10.24 -9.62 -23.04
CA ALA A 272 8.90 -9.84 -23.63
C ALA A 272 7.77 -9.91 -22.59
N ALA A 273 8.07 -10.36 -21.37
CA ALA A 273 7.09 -10.61 -20.32
C ALA A 273 7.30 -9.69 -19.11
N ARG A 274 6.19 -9.40 -18.43
CA ARG A 274 6.19 -8.85 -17.08
C ARG A 274 6.87 -9.82 -16.11
N MET A 275 7.48 -9.27 -15.07
CA MET A 275 8.19 -10.03 -14.05
C MET A 275 7.22 -10.88 -13.22
N GLY A 276 7.60 -12.13 -12.93
CA GLY A 276 6.89 -12.94 -11.92
C GLY A 276 7.05 -12.32 -10.54
N LEU A 277 6.02 -12.36 -9.69
CA LEU A 277 6.10 -11.70 -8.38
C LEU A 277 7.22 -12.28 -7.49
N ILE A 278 7.17 -13.59 -7.22
CA ILE A 278 8.20 -14.27 -6.40
C ILE A 278 9.52 -14.35 -7.17
N GLU A 279 9.47 -14.65 -8.47
CA GLU A 279 10.68 -14.73 -9.31
C GLU A 279 11.43 -13.39 -9.38
N GLY A 280 10.71 -12.28 -9.37
CA GLY A 280 11.30 -10.94 -9.34
C GLY A 280 12.07 -10.67 -8.05
N VAL A 281 11.54 -11.12 -6.91
CA VAL A 281 12.27 -11.07 -5.63
C VAL A 281 13.54 -11.90 -5.70
N ARG A 282 13.46 -13.12 -6.25
CA ARG A 282 14.61 -14.02 -6.42
C ARG A 282 15.69 -13.40 -7.30
N GLN A 283 15.32 -12.83 -8.45
CA GLN A 283 16.25 -12.13 -9.34
C GLN A 283 16.88 -10.89 -8.68
N PHE A 284 16.10 -10.14 -7.88
CA PHE A 284 16.59 -9.00 -7.11
C PHE A 284 17.63 -9.41 -6.07
N CYS A 285 17.34 -10.47 -5.31
CA CYS A 285 18.24 -11.00 -4.28
C CYS A 285 19.52 -11.58 -4.89
N ALA A 286 19.43 -12.29 -6.01
CA ALA A 286 20.62 -12.77 -6.72
C ALA A 286 21.55 -11.64 -7.17
N LYS A 287 20.99 -10.46 -7.52
CA LYS A 287 21.76 -9.28 -7.89
C LYS A 287 22.27 -8.49 -6.68
N TYR A 288 21.53 -8.47 -5.57
CA TYR A 288 21.88 -7.77 -4.34
C TYR A 288 21.74 -8.68 -3.10
N PRO A 289 22.64 -9.66 -2.90
CA PRO A 289 22.48 -10.66 -1.85
C PRO A 289 22.41 -10.09 -0.43
N SER A 290 23.00 -8.90 -0.21
CA SER A 290 22.98 -8.21 1.08
C SER A 290 21.58 -7.88 1.61
N ILE A 291 20.55 -7.89 0.74
CA ILE A 291 19.17 -7.61 1.17
C ILE A 291 18.47 -8.83 1.79
N ILE A 292 18.94 -10.05 1.50
CA ILE A 292 18.28 -11.31 1.88
C ILE A 292 17.97 -11.37 3.38
N PRO A 293 18.92 -11.10 4.31
CA PRO A 293 18.64 -11.15 5.74
C PRO A 293 17.55 -10.16 6.17
N THR A 294 17.48 -9.00 5.52
CA THR A 294 16.44 -8.01 5.80
C THR A 294 15.08 -8.51 5.34
N LEU A 295 14.96 -9.12 4.15
CA LEU A 295 13.69 -9.67 3.68
C LEU A 295 13.23 -10.84 4.56
N THR A 296 14.15 -11.71 4.96
CA THR A 296 13.87 -12.83 5.86
C THR A 296 13.38 -12.33 7.22
N ASP A 297 14.02 -11.34 7.85
CA ASP A 297 13.54 -10.71 9.09
C ASP A 297 12.11 -10.19 8.92
N ARG A 298 11.85 -9.46 7.83
CA ARG A 298 10.57 -8.77 7.60
C ARG A 298 9.43 -9.75 7.34
N LEU A 299 9.73 -10.91 6.78
CA LEU A 299 8.79 -12.01 6.63
C LEU A 299 8.61 -12.84 7.91
N THR A 300 9.61 -12.92 8.81
CA THR A 300 9.58 -13.84 9.98
C THR A 300 9.28 -13.18 11.31
N ARG A 301 9.43 -11.86 11.43
CA ARG A 301 9.24 -11.08 12.68
C ARG A 301 7.81 -11.03 13.24
N TRP A 302 6.84 -11.58 12.52
CA TRP A 302 5.44 -11.64 12.91
C TRP A 302 4.91 -13.07 12.70
N ASP A 303 3.98 -13.52 13.55
CA ASP A 303 3.41 -14.85 13.46
C ASP A 303 2.05 -14.88 12.75
N SER A 304 1.60 -16.07 12.33
CA SER A 304 0.36 -16.23 11.59
C SER A 304 -0.89 -15.91 12.41
N GLY A 305 -0.84 -16.05 13.74
CA GLY A 305 -1.91 -15.68 14.65
C GLY A 305 -2.21 -14.18 14.64
N GLN A 306 -1.18 -13.33 14.52
CA GLN A 306 -1.37 -11.88 14.38
C GLN A 306 -2.17 -11.51 13.12
N LEU A 307 -1.85 -12.11 11.97
CA LEU A 307 -2.61 -11.87 10.74
C LEU A 307 -4.05 -12.40 10.85
N LYS A 308 -4.23 -13.59 11.44
CA LYS A 308 -5.55 -14.16 11.66
C LYS A 308 -6.43 -13.25 12.54
N GLN A 309 -5.89 -12.75 13.65
CA GLN A 309 -6.58 -11.82 14.54
C GLN A 309 -6.95 -10.51 13.82
N ILE A 310 -6.04 -9.94 13.03
CA ILE A 310 -6.33 -8.74 12.23
C ILE A 310 -7.51 -9.00 11.30
N LEU A 311 -7.50 -10.11 10.57
CA LEU A 311 -8.55 -10.44 9.62
C LEU A 311 -9.89 -10.71 10.31
N ASP A 312 -9.88 -11.42 11.43
CA ASP A 312 -11.09 -11.67 12.23
C ASP A 312 -11.71 -10.37 12.72
N ASN A 313 -10.91 -9.46 13.29
CA ASN A 313 -11.40 -8.14 13.71
C ASN A 313 -11.99 -7.34 12.53
N LEU A 314 -11.41 -7.44 11.33
CA LEU A 314 -11.95 -6.74 10.15
C LEU A 314 -13.30 -7.30 9.68
N THR A 315 -13.63 -8.57 9.98
CA THR A 315 -14.95 -9.15 9.67
C THR A 315 -16.07 -8.66 10.58
N GLU A 316 -15.73 -7.99 11.69
CA GLU A 316 -16.70 -7.48 12.66
C GLU A 316 -17.28 -6.10 12.27
N PHE A 317 -16.72 -5.44 11.26
CA PHE A 317 -17.20 -4.14 10.79
C PHE A 317 -18.57 -4.29 10.11
N ASP A 318 -19.60 -3.69 10.72
CA ASP A 318 -20.94 -3.60 10.15
C ASP A 318 -21.04 -2.39 9.20
N ILE A 319 -20.85 -2.65 7.91
CA ILE A 319 -20.86 -1.64 6.85
C ILE A 319 -21.53 -2.20 5.59
N ALA A 320 -21.98 -1.34 4.68
CA ALA A 320 -22.76 -1.72 3.48
C ALA A 320 -22.13 -2.81 2.59
N ALA A 321 -20.81 -3.04 2.67
CA ALA A 321 -20.12 -4.10 1.92
C ALA A 321 -19.03 -4.78 2.78
N PRO A 322 -19.39 -5.57 3.80
CA PRO A 322 -18.47 -6.03 4.83
C PRO A 322 -17.46 -7.06 4.31
N LEU A 323 -16.33 -7.22 5.00
CA LEU A 323 -15.38 -8.30 4.74
C LEU A 323 -16.00 -9.62 5.21
N THR A 324 -16.22 -10.56 4.30
CA THR A 324 -16.80 -11.86 4.68
C THR A 324 -15.76 -12.77 5.34
N ALA A 325 -16.22 -13.67 6.22
CA ALA A 325 -15.36 -14.68 6.85
C ALA A 325 -14.64 -15.56 5.80
N LEU A 326 -15.34 -15.95 4.73
CA LEU A 326 -14.75 -16.70 3.62
C LEU A 326 -13.62 -15.93 2.92
N ARG A 327 -13.82 -14.62 2.66
CA ARG A 327 -12.77 -13.78 2.08
C ARG A 327 -11.59 -13.65 3.03
N ALA A 328 -11.83 -13.42 4.31
CA ALA A 328 -10.80 -13.35 5.33
C ALA A 328 -9.97 -14.64 5.40
N GLU A 329 -10.62 -15.81 5.42
CA GLU A 329 -9.96 -17.11 5.38
C GLU A 329 -9.09 -17.29 4.11
N PHE A 330 -9.62 -16.91 2.95
CA PHE A 330 -8.87 -16.95 1.70
C PHE A 330 -7.65 -16.04 1.71
N VAL A 331 -7.80 -14.79 2.18
CA VAL A 331 -6.71 -13.82 2.29
C VAL A 331 -5.62 -14.36 3.21
N TYR A 332 -6.00 -14.96 4.35
CA TYR A 332 -5.08 -15.63 5.25
C TYR A 332 -4.30 -16.74 4.53
N SER A 333 -5.00 -17.72 3.96
CA SER A 333 -4.39 -18.87 3.29
C SER A 333 -3.48 -18.47 2.12
N LEU A 334 -3.94 -17.51 1.30
CA LEU A 334 -3.17 -16.97 0.18
C LEU A 334 -1.88 -16.28 0.64
N THR A 335 -1.98 -15.42 1.67
CA THR A 335 -0.83 -14.67 2.20
C THR A 335 0.18 -15.61 2.84
N MET A 336 -0.29 -16.58 3.62
CA MET A 336 0.58 -17.57 4.27
C MET A 336 1.28 -18.46 3.24
N LYS A 337 0.58 -18.89 2.18
CA LYS A 337 1.22 -19.69 1.11
C LYS A 337 2.26 -18.88 0.33
N ARG A 338 2.00 -17.60 0.06
CA ARG A 338 3.01 -16.71 -0.57
C ARG A 338 4.21 -16.47 0.34
N ARG A 339 4.00 -16.28 1.64
CA ARG A 339 5.08 -16.16 2.63
C ARG A 339 5.97 -17.41 2.65
N GLU A 340 5.39 -18.60 2.68
CA GLU A 340 6.12 -19.88 2.59
C GLU A 340 7.00 -19.93 1.33
N LEU A 341 6.41 -19.64 0.16
CA LEU A 341 7.12 -19.69 -1.12
C LEU A 341 8.23 -18.62 -1.21
N LEU A 342 8.01 -17.44 -0.64
CA LEU A 342 9.03 -16.38 -0.57
C LEU A 342 10.20 -16.80 0.32
N LEU A 343 9.94 -17.31 1.52
CA LEU A 343 10.97 -17.78 2.44
C LEU A 343 11.82 -18.87 1.79
N LYS A 344 11.18 -19.86 1.16
CA LYS A 344 11.88 -20.89 0.39
C LYS A 344 12.76 -20.31 -0.71
N ALA A 345 12.26 -19.32 -1.46
CA ALA A 345 13.02 -18.69 -2.53
C ALA A 345 14.22 -17.87 -2.02
N LEU A 346 14.17 -17.36 -0.79
CA LEU A 346 15.29 -16.69 -0.14
C LEU A 346 16.32 -17.69 0.39
N GLU A 347 15.86 -18.77 1.04
CA GLU A 347 16.71 -19.86 1.55
C GLU A 347 17.53 -20.53 0.44
N GLU A 348 16.97 -20.68 -0.77
CA GLU A 348 17.68 -21.24 -1.93
C GLU A 348 18.81 -20.34 -2.48
N LEU A 349 18.89 -19.09 -2.03
CA LEU A 349 19.90 -18.10 -2.46
C LEU A 349 20.97 -17.81 -1.40
N GLU A 350 20.77 -18.26 -0.16
CA GLU A 350 21.78 -18.24 0.91
C GLU A 350 22.80 -19.37 0.73
#